data_AF-F9Q9T6-F1
#
_entry.id   AF-F9Q9T6-F1
#
_cell.length_a   1.000
_cell.length_b   1.000
_cell.length_c   1.000
_cell.angle_alpha   90.00
_cell.angle_beta   90.00
_cell.angle_gamma   90.00
#
_symmetry.space_group_name_H-M   'P 1'
#
loop_
_entity.id
_entity.type
_entity.pdbx_description
1 polymer ?
#
loop_
_entity_poly.entity_id
_entity_poly.type
_entity_poly.pdbx_seq_one_letter_code
_entity_poly.pdbx_strand_id
1 'polypeptide(L)'
;MAVKFNAEGFAETSGEITVYSTDYQGIYSHSTTEFVSEGGSLSAGSYLDAPPQPKQGFVIVRADNSWQYQADHRGSYYNTETGEKVEHITLGELPDNLTALAPLTEPCKWNGTTWVKDETKAAEFFAQRKASLLIMLANKADTLKSGLLVGYPQTEIDSFYRQEKEALAWQTDHSADTPMLKQIAKVRGVPFELLVEKVIEKSAQFAITIGVIIGQRQAFEDRLLTLKTPDDLTAIEQEIDAWTLNLN
;
A
#
# COMPACT_ATOMS: atom_id res chain seq x y z
N MET A 1 61.92 29.03 7.07
CA MET A 1 62.54 27.92 6.33
C MET A 1 61.44 26.89 6.07
N ALA A 2 61.43 26.21 4.92
CA ALA A 2 60.48 25.13 4.71
C ALA A 2 60.86 23.94 5.60
N VAL A 3 59.90 23.37 6.33
CA VAL A 3 60.10 22.17 7.15
C VAL A 3 60.51 21.02 6.23
N LYS A 4 61.60 20.33 6.55
CA LYS A 4 62.07 19.12 5.85
C LYS A 4 61.91 17.92 6.77
N PHE A 5 61.65 16.76 6.18
CA PHE A 5 61.56 15.49 6.90
C PHE A 5 62.70 14.57 6.47
N ASN A 6 63.27 13.84 7.43
CA ASN A 6 64.27 12.83 7.16
C ASN A 6 63.63 11.53 6.60
N ALA A 7 64.46 10.53 6.29
CA ALA A 7 63.98 9.26 5.73
C ALA A 7 63.07 8.46 6.69
N GLU A 8 63.16 8.72 8.00
CA GLU A 8 62.29 8.11 9.01
C GLU A 8 60.98 8.89 9.25
N GLY A 9 60.78 10.04 8.59
CA GLY A 9 59.55 10.84 8.68
C GLY A 9 59.52 11.86 9.83
N PHE A 10 60.67 12.22 10.39
CA PHE A 10 60.80 13.24 11.44
C PHE A 10 61.29 14.58 10.88
N ALA A 11 60.73 15.68 11.39
CA ALA A 11 61.07 17.03 10.97
C ALA A 11 62.50 17.43 11.41
N GLU A 12 63.30 17.94 10.48
CA GLU A 12 64.68 18.42 10.73
C GLU A 12 64.72 19.84 11.30
N THR A 13 63.63 20.59 11.19
CA THR A 13 63.51 21.97 11.69
C THR A 13 62.07 22.28 12.06
N SER A 14 61.86 23.09 13.11
CA SER A 14 60.51 23.56 13.47
C SER A 14 59.94 24.56 12.45
N GLY A 15 58.64 24.49 12.18
CA GLY A 15 57.96 25.47 11.33
C GLY A 15 56.52 25.11 10.98
N GLU A 16 55.87 26.01 10.25
CA GLU A 16 54.54 25.79 9.69
C GLU A 16 54.63 25.04 8.36
N ILE A 17 53.72 24.09 8.15
CA ILE A 17 53.59 23.32 6.93
C ILE A 17 52.12 23.12 6.57
N THR A 18 51.81 23.13 5.28
CA THR A 18 50.47 22.74 4.80
C THR A 18 50.41 21.23 4.67
N VAL A 19 49.41 20.63 5.32
CA VAL A 19 49.11 19.21 5.22
C VAL A 19 47.73 19.01 4.60
N TYR A 20 47.53 17.85 4.00
CA TYR A 20 46.28 17.43 3.40
C TYR A 20 45.76 16.23 4.19
N SER A 21 44.61 16.40 4.83
CA SER A 21 44.10 15.46 5.82
C SER A 21 42.95 14.63 5.25
N THR A 22 42.89 13.37 5.64
CA THR A 22 41.77 12.47 5.36
C THR A 22 40.84 12.32 6.55
N ASP A 23 39.61 11.89 6.30
CA ASP A 23 38.74 11.33 7.34
C ASP A 23 39.19 9.91 7.74
N TYR A 24 38.39 9.26 8.61
CA TYR A 24 38.67 7.90 9.08
C TYR A 24 38.50 6.82 7.99
N GLN A 25 37.86 7.14 6.86
CA GLN A 25 37.71 6.26 5.70
C GLN A 25 38.81 6.48 4.66
N GLY A 26 39.77 7.39 4.92
CA GLY A 26 40.82 7.74 3.99
C GLY A 26 40.39 8.70 2.89
N ILE A 27 39.19 9.28 2.96
CA ILE A 27 38.69 10.27 2.00
C ILE A 27 39.31 11.62 2.33
N TYR A 28 39.85 12.31 1.32
CA TYR A 28 40.37 13.66 1.48
C TYR A 28 39.29 14.59 2.04
N SER A 29 39.62 15.29 3.12
CA SER A 29 38.69 16.15 3.87
C SER A 29 39.01 17.63 3.65
N HIS A 30 40.22 18.06 4.01
CA HIS A 30 40.66 19.44 3.86
C HIS A 30 42.18 19.56 3.85
N SER A 31 42.68 20.75 3.48
CA SER A 31 44.05 21.17 3.79
C SER A 31 44.07 22.06 5.01
N THR A 32 45.12 21.99 5.82
CA THR A 32 45.33 22.90 6.96
C THR A 32 46.81 23.21 7.13
N THR A 33 47.12 24.32 7.77
CA THR A 33 48.48 24.65 8.18
C THR A 33 48.70 24.16 9.61
N GLU A 34 49.73 23.35 9.81
CA GLU A 34 50.13 22.82 11.11
C GLU A 34 51.55 23.27 11.46
N PHE A 35 51.81 23.53 12.73
CA PHE A 35 53.16 23.73 13.24
C PHE A 35 53.75 22.39 13.66
N VAL A 36 54.90 22.03 13.10
CA VAL A 36 55.65 20.82 13.44
C VAL A 36 56.96 21.25 14.08
N SER A 37 57.25 20.74 15.27
CA SER A 37 58.54 20.96 15.94
C SER A 37 59.63 20.07 15.35
N GLU A 38 60.88 20.50 15.43
CA GLU A 38 62.05 19.65 15.18
C GLU A 38 61.96 18.34 15.98
N GLY A 39 62.20 17.21 15.31
CA GLY A 39 62.02 15.86 15.84
C GLY A 39 60.58 15.35 15.86
N GLY A 40 59.58 16.17 15.50
CA GLY A 40 58.17 15.78 15.40
C GLY A 40 57.81 15.10 14.07
N SER A 41 56.63 14.46 14.02
CA SER A 41 56.05 13.86 12.81
C SER A 41 54.70 14.49 12.48
N LEU A 42 54.16 14.16 11.30
CA LEU A 42 52.78 14.52 10.96
C LEU A 42 51.77 13.73 11.80
N SER A 43 50.59 14.34 11.97
CA SER A 43 49.41 13.66 12.48
C SER A 43 49.00 12.49 11.57
N ALA A 44 48.44 11.43 12.16
CA ALA A 44 47.91 10.32 11.37
C ALA A 44 46.79 10.81 10.43
N GLY A 45 46.84 10.37 9.17
CA GLY A 45 45.90 10.82 8.13
C GLY A 45 46.27 12.15 7.46
N SER A 46 47.41 12.76 7.81
CA SER A 46 47.93 13.96 7.16
C SER A 46 49.07 13.63 6.19
N TYR A 47 49.04 14.25 5.00
CA TYR A 47 49.98 14.01 3.90
C TYR A 47 50.58 15.31 3.37
N LEU A 48 51.81 15.23 2.85
CA LEU A 48 52.56 16.38 2.32
C LEU A 48 52.28 16.67 0.84
N ASP A 49 51.99 15.62 0.07
CA ASP A 49 51.64 15.73 -1.33
C ASP A 49 50.20 16.18 -1.48
N ALA A 50 49.97 17.20 -2.32
CA ALA A 50 48.64 17.71 -2.58
C ALA A 50 47.77 16.66 -3.29
N PRO A 51 46.47 16.55 -2.94
CA PRO A 51 45.53 15.76 -3.72
C PRO A 51 45.37 16.37 -5.11
N PRO A 52 44.93 15.57 -6.10
CA PRO A 52 44.57 16.10 -7.40
C PRO A 52 43.34 17.02 -7.30
N GLN A 53 43.03 17.73 -8.38
CA GLN A 53 41.85 18.61 -8.42
C GLN A 53 40.55 17.79 -8.32
N PRO A 54 39.51 18.27 -7.62
CA PRO A 54 38.24 17.57 -7.56
C PRO A 54 37.68 17.24 -8.94
N LYS A 55 37.12 16.04 -9.09
CA LYS A 55 36.50 15.55 -10.32
C LYS A 55 35.05 15.18 -10.04
N GLN A 56 34.11 15.70 -10.83
CA GLN A 56 32.69 15.41 -10.64
C GLN A 56 32.41 13.89 -10.69
N GLY A 57 31.65 13.40 -9.70
CA GLY A 57 31.32 11.97 -9.56
C GLY A 57 32.41 11.11 -8.92
N PHE A 58 33.49 11.71 -8.40
CA PHE A 58 34.56 11.01 -7.72
C PHE A 58 34.90 11.68 -6.39
N VAL A 59 35.30 10.86 -5.43
CA VAL A 59 36.03 11.30 -4.23
C VAL A 59 37.50 10.99 -4.38
N ILE A 60 38.32 11.74 -3.66
CA ILE A 60 39.76 11.53 -3.60
C ILE A 60 40.04 10.72 -2.34
N VAL A 61 40.63 9.55 -2.49
CA VAL A 61 40.93 8.62 -1.40
C VAL A 61 42.43 8.40 -1.32
N ARG A 62 42.97 8.27 -0.12
CA ARG A 62 44.33 7.82 0.08
C ARG A 62 44.39 6.29 0.02
N ALA A 63 45.00 5.76 -1.04
CA ALA A 63 45.18 4.33 -1.25
C ALA A 63 46.59 4.04 -1.80
N ASP A 64 47.20 2.95 -1.34
CA ASP A 64 48.55 2.52 -1.77
C ASP A 64 49.61 3.64 -1.73
N ASN A 65 49.62 4.41 -0.63
CA ASN A 65 50.50 5.57 -0.43
C ASN A 65 50.37 6.70 -1.47
N SER A 66 49.24 6.79 -2.16
CA SER A 66 48.98 7.83 -3.17
C SER A 66 47.53 8.32 -3.13
N TRP A 67 47.28 9.49 -3.72
CA TRP A 67 45.93 9.98 -3.95
C TRP A 67 45.33 9.31 -5.18
N GLN A 68 44.16 8.69 -5.01
CA GLN A 68 43.43 8.03 -6.09
C GLN A 68 42.00 8.58 -6.17
N TYR A 69 41.43 8.56 -7.38
CA TYR A 69 40.00 8.82 -7.55
C TYR A 69 39.23 7.53 -7.37
N GLN A 70 38.18 7.57 -6.56
CA GLN A 70 37.20 6.51 -6.46
C GLN A 70 35.82 7.07 -6.83
N ALA A 71 35.08 6.33 -7.65
CA ALA A 71 33.74 6.74 -8.05
C ALA A 71 32.86 6.90 -6.80
N ASP A 72 32.08 7.97 -6.75
CA ASP A 72 31.15 8.23 -5.66
C ASP A 72 29.72 8.11 -6.18
N HIS A 73 29.20 6.89 -6.13
CA HIS A 73 27.83 6.56 -6.44
C HIS A 73 26.95 6.42 -5.20
N ARG A 74 27.38 6.94 -4.05
CA ARG A 74 26.56 6.90 -2.84
C ARG A 74 25.28 7.71 -3.01
N GLY A 75 24.17 7.21 -2.50
CA GLY A 75 22.86 7.84 -2.64
C GLY A 75 21.70 6.86 -2.57
N SER A 76 20.51 7.34 -2.93
CA SER A 76 19.31 6.50 -3.02
C SER A 76 19.12 5.92 -4.42
N TYR A 77 18.92 4.60 -4.48
CA TYR A 77 18.66 3.84 -5.72
C TYR A 77 17.48 2.90 -5.53
N TYR A 78 17.14 2.17 -6.58
CA TYR A 78 16.12 1.13 -6.57
C TYR A 78 16.74 -0.21 -6.92
N ASN A 79 16.37 -1.24 -6.18
CA ASN A 79 16.74 -2.61 -6.50
C ASN A 79 15.98 -3.06 -7.75
N THR A 80 16.67 -3.53 -8.79
CA THR A 80 16.07 -3.90 -10.08
C THR A 80 15.25 -5.20 -10.03
N GLU A 81 15.46 -6.03 -9.00
CA GLU A 81 14.71 -7.27 -8.79
C GLU A 81 13.41 -7.02 -8.01
N THR A 82 13.47 -6.21 -6.95
CA THR A 82 12.33 -5.99 -6.04
C THR A 82 11.58 -4.68 -6.27
N GLY A 83 12.24 -3.67 -6.86
CA GLY A 83 11.73 -2.31 -6.97
C GLY A 83 11.86 -1.50 -5.68
N GLU A 84 12.44 -2.05 -4.62
CA GLU A 84 12.58 -1.36 -3.34
C GLU A 84 13.63 -0.26 -3.39
N LYS A 85 13.34 0.84 -2.69
CA LYS A 85 14.30 1.95 -2.54
C LYS A 85 15.37 1.56 -1.52
N VAL A 86 16.63 1.65 -1.92
CA VAL A 86 17.81 1.27 -1.12
C VAL A 86 18.79 2.43 -1.05
N GLU A 87 19.44 2.60 0.10
CA GLU A 87 20.55 3.53 0.27
C GLU A 87 21.88 2.81 -0.04
N HIS A 88 22.61 3.31 -1.03
CA HIS A 88 23.95 2.86 -1.38
C HIS A 88 24.97 3.77 -0.69
N ILE A 89 25.82 3.19 0.15
CA ILE A 89 26.78 3.94 0.99
C ILE A 89 28.25 3.60 0.71
N THR A 90 28.50 2.66 -0.21
CA THR A 90 29.86 2.25 -0.57
C THR A 90 30.43 3.09 -1.70
N LEU A 91 31.74 3.31 -1.70
CA LEU A 91 32.46 3.91 -2.82
C LEU A 91 32.78 2.87 -3.90
N GLY A 92 32.94 3.34 -5.14
CA GLY A 92 33.21 2.50 -6.30
C GLY A 92 32.02 2.44 -7.25
N GLU A 93 32.05 1.45 -8.15
CA GLU A 93 31.00 1.23 -9.15
C GLU A 93 29.67 0.87 -8.49
N LEU A 94 28.58 1.35 -9.09
CA LEU A 94 27.24 0.99 -8.65
C LEU A 94 26.97 -0.50 -8.99
N PRO A 95 26.47 -1.32 -8.05
CA PRO A 95 26.08 -2.69 -8.33
C PRO A 95 25.05 -2.82 -9.46
N ASP A 96 25.17 -3.85 -10.29
CA ASP A 96 24.30 -4.10 -11.46
C ASP A 96 22.81 -4.26 -11.08
N ASN A 97 22.52 -4.62 -9.83
CA ASN A 97 21.15 -4.76 -9.33
C ASN A 97 20.55 -3.45 -8.80
N LEU A 98 21.22 -2.30 -8.97
CA LEU A 98 20.74 -0.99 -8.57
C LEU A 98 20.56 -0.07 -9.77
N THR A 99 19.50 0.73 -9.74
CA THR A 99 19.21 1.74 -10.75
C THR A 99 18.72 3.03 -10.12
N ALA A 100 19.07 4.17 -10.72
CA ALA A 100 18.53 5.47 -10.31
C ALA A 100 17.07 5.67 -10.80
N LEU A 101 16.59 4.82 -11.71
CA LEU A 101 15.24 4.89 -12.25
C LEU A 101 14.24 4.31 -11.26
N ALA A 102 13.26 5.12 -10.88
CA ALA A 102 12.15 4.65 -10.05
C ALA A 102 11.28 3.64 -10.81
N PRO A 103 10.74 2.60 -10.13
CA PRO A 103 9.73 1.72 -10.69
C PRO A 103 8.51 2.49 -11.20
N LEU A 104 7.80 1.90 -12.15
CA LEU A 104 6.50 2.43 -12.59
C LEU A 104 5.49 2.34 -11.43
N THR A 105 4.48 3.21 -11.45
CA THR A 105 3.35 3.14 -10.52
C THR A 105 2.47 1.90 -10.74
N GLU A 106 2.49 1.35 -11.95
CA GLU A 106 1.84 0.09 -12.30
C GLU A 106 2.74 -1.12 -11.99
N PRO A 107 2.17 -2.34 -11.85
CA PRO A 107 2.94 -3.57 -11.76
C PRO A 107 3.96 -3.65 -12.90
N CYS A 108 5.24 -3.67 -12.54
CA CYS A 108 6.34 -3.59 -13.49
C CYS A 108 7.48 -4.56 -13.13
N LYS A 109 8.38 -4.71 -14.10
CA LYS A 109 9.62 -5.49 -13.98
C LYS A 109 10.75 -4.77 -14.69
N TRP A 110 11.97 -4.99 -14.22
CA TRP A 110 13.16 -4.51 -14.90
C TRP A 110 13.45 -5.35 -16.14
N ASN A 111 13.69 -4.72 -17.29
CA ASN A 111 14.05 -5.43 -18.53
C ASN A 111 15.58 -5.50 -18.78
N GLY A 112 16.38 -5.03 -17.84
CA GLY A 112 17.83 -4.83 -17.98
C GLY A 112 18.25 -3.37 -18.19
N THR A 113 17.33 -2.49 -18.59
CA THR A 113 17.63 -1.08 -18.92
C THR A 113 16.61 -0.09 -18.38
N THR A 114 15.33 -0.46 -18.35
CA THR A 114 14.23 0.36 -17.87
C THR A 114 13.16 -0.51 -17.20
N TRP A 115 12.32 0.10 -16.37
CA TRP A 115 11.10 -0.53 -15.90
C TRP A 115 10.08 -0.63 -17.04
N VAL A 116 9.56 -1.82 -17.24
CA VAL A 116 8.48 -2.10 -18.21
C VAL A 116 7.31 -2.73 -17.50
N LYS A 117 6.11 -2.55 -18.04
CA LYS A 117 4.90 -3.16 -17.49
C LYS A 117 5.03 -4.68 -17.43
N ASP A 118 4.62 -5.24 -16.30
CA ASP A 118 4.53 -6.69 -16.11
C ASP A 118 3.08 -7.10 -16.32
N GLU A 119 2.73 -7.48 -17.55
CA GLU A 119 1.37 -7.85 -17.93
C GLU A 119 0.82 -9.02 -17.10
N THR A 120 1.68 -9.97 -16.70
CA THR A 120 1.25 -11.10 -15.85
C THR A 120 0.87 -10.61 -14.46
N LYS A 121 1.75 -9.82 -13.82
CA LYS A 121 1.44 -9.24 -12.49
C LYS A 121 0.26 -8.28 -12.55
N ALA A 122 0.12 -7.52 -13.64
CA ALA A 122 -1.00 -6.61 -13.84
C ALA A 122 -2.33 -7.39 -13.95
N ALA A 123 -2.36 -8.49 -14.71
CA ALA A 123 -3.53 -9.35 -14.83
C ALA A 123 -3.89 -10.05 -13.50
N GLU A 124 -2.89 -10.55 -12.78
CA GLU A 124 -3.09 -11.16 -11.45
C GLU A 124 -3.63 -10.14 -10.44
N PHE A 125 -3.03 -8.96 -10.37
CA PHE A 125 -3.49 -7.88 -9.49
C PHE A 125 -4.92 -7.46 -9.82
N PHE A 126 -5.24 -7.31 -11.12
CA PHE A 126 -6.59 -7.02 -11.58
C PHE A 126 -7.60 -8.09 -11.13
N ALA A 127 -7.27 -9.37 -11.32
CA ALA A 127 -8.14 -10.48 -10.92
C ALA A 127 -8.35 -10.52 -9.40
N GLN A 128 -7.29 -10.30 -8.61
CA GLN A 128 -7.38 -10.24 -7.14
C GLN A 128 -8.25 -9.08 -6.67
N ARG A 129 -8.07 -7.89 -7.22
CA ARG A 129 -8.90 -6.72 -6.88
C ARG A 129 -10.38 -6.96 -7.24
N LYS A 130 -10.66 -7.51 -8.41
CA LYS A 130 -12.03 -7.85 -8.83
C LYS A 130 -12.68 -8.87 -7.88
N ALA A 131 -11.95 -9.90 -7.47
CA ALA A 131 -12.44 -10.88 -6.49
C ALA A 131 -12.73 -10.24 -5.12
N SER A 132 -11.87 -9.34 -4.66
CA SER A 132 -12.07 -8.59 -3.41
C SER A 132 -13.33 -7.72 -3.47
N LEU A 133 -13.58 -7.03 -4.59
CA LEU A 133 -14.79 -6.22 -4.77
C LEU A 133 -16.07 -7.04 -4.80
N LEU A 134 -16.05 -8.25 -5.36
CA LEU A 134 -17.21 -9.17 -5.30
C LEU A 134 -17.56 -9.56 -3.86
N ILE A 135 -16.54 -9.80 -3.02
CA ILE A 135 -16.74 -10.08 -1.59
C ILE A 135 -17.29 -8.85 -0.86
N MET A 136 -16.71 -7.67 -1.11
CA MET A 136 -17.19 -6.40 -0.54
C MET A 136 -18.65 -6.15 -0.91
N LEU A 137 -19.01 -6.35 -2.17
CA LEU A 137 -20.37 -6.20 -2.70
C LEU A 137 -21.37 -7.14 -2.00
N ALA A 138 -21.01 -8.41 -1.81
CA ALA A 138 -21.84 -9.37 -1.09
C ALA A 138 -22.08 -8.93 0.36
N ASN A 139 -21.00 -8.56 1.07
CA ASN A 139 -21.08 -8.08 2.45
C ASN A 139 -21.91 -6.80 2.58
N LYS A 140 -21.82 -5.89 1.59
CA LYS A 140 -22.62 -4.67 1.56
C LYS A 140 -24.11 -4.98 1.45
N ALA A 141 -24.49 -5.88 0.55
CA ALA A 141 -25.88 -6.32 0.40
C ALA A 141 -26.41 -6.96 1.70
N ASP A 142 -25.62 -7.82 2.34
CA ASP A 142 -25.98 -8.45 3.63
C ASP A 142 -26.11 -7.43 4.76
N THR A 143 -25.25 -6.41 4.78
CA THR A 143 -25.33 -5.31 5.75
C THR A 143 -26.61 -4.50 5.57
N LEU A 144 -26.95 -4.14 4.33
CA LEU A 144 -28.19 -3.41 4.02
C LEU A 144 -29.43 -4.23 4.40
N LYS A 145 -29.45 -5.54 4.07
CA LYS A 145 -30.50 -6.46 4.49
C LYS A 145 -30.62 -6.53 6.01
N SER A 146 -29.50 -6.69 6.71
CA SER A 146 -29.49 -6.79 8.18
C SER A 146 -29.99 -5.51 8.84
N GLY A 147 -29.73 -4.35 8.24
CA GLY A 147 -30.28 -3.06 8.66
C GLY A 147 -31.81 -3.01 8.67
N LEU A 148 -32.48 -3.70 7.73
CA LEU A 148 -33.95 -3.79 7.68
C LEU A 148 -34.54 -4.67 8.79
N LEU A 149 -33.73 -5.55 9.37
CA LEU A 149 -34.14 -6.55 10.35
C LEU A 149 -33.78 -6.14 11.78
N VAL A 150 -33.25 -4.94 11.98
CA VAL A 150 -32.93 -4.40 13.31
C VAL A 150 -34.20 -4.38 14.17
N GLY A 151 -34.12 -5.01 15.35
CA GLY A 151 -35.23 -5.11 16.30
C GLY A 151 -36.07 -6.38 16.17
N TYR A 152 -35.86 -7.19 15.12
CA TYR A 152 -36.51 -8.49 14.99
C TYR A 152 -35.59 -9.62 15.51
N PRO A 153 -36.05 -10.46 16.47
CA PRO A 153 -35.29 -11.64 16.88
C PRO A 153 -35.27 -12.70 15.77
N GLN A 154 -34.24 -13.55 15.75
CA GLN A 154 -34.09 -14.59 14.72
C GLN A 154 -35.32 -15.51 14.64
N THR A 155 -35.91 -15.88 15.77
CA THR A 155 -37.13 -16.70 15.83
C THR A 155 -38.30 -16.08 15.07
N GLU A 156 -38.41 -14.75 15.09
CA GLU A 156 -39.46 -14.04 14.36
C GLU A 156 -39.15 -14.00 12.86
N ILE A 157 -37.90 -13.71 12.48
CA ILE A 157 -37.42 -13.73 11.08
C ILE A 157 -37.67 -15.09 10.43
N ASP A 158 -37.31 -16.19 11.11
CA ASP A 158 -37.50 -17.56 10.61
C ASP A 158 -38.98 -17.91 10.38
N SER A 159 -39.89 -17.20 11.06
CA SER A 159 -41.34 -17.40 10.95
C SER A 159 -42.01 -16.57 9.86
N PHE A 160 -41.35 -15.55 9.30
CA PHE A 160 -41.96 -14.60 8.36
C PHE A 160 -42.62 -15.29 7.18
N TYR A 161 -41.93 -16.25 6.56
CA TYR A 161 -42.49 -17.01 5.42
C TYR A 161 -43.76 -17.79 5.79
N ARG A 162 -43.83 -18.34 7.00
CA ARG A 162 -45.03 -19.03 7.47
C ARG A 162 -46.17 -18.05 7.74
N GLN A 163 -45.88 -16.93 8.40
CA GLN A 163 -46.88 -15.88 8.65
C GLN A 163 -47.47 -15.34 7.35
N GLU A 164 -46.63 -15.01 6.37
CA GLU A 164 -47.07 -14.57 5.04
C GLU A 164 -47.92 -15.64 4.34
N LYS A 165 -47.47 -16.89 4.34
CA LYS A 165 -48.22 -18.01 3.73
C LYS A 165 -49.61 -18.18 4.35
N GLU A 166 -49.71 -18.15 5.67
CA GLU A 166 -50.99 -18.24 6.39
C GLU A 166 -51.91 -17.05 6.04
N ALA A 167 -51.35 -15.83 6.01
CA ALA A 167 -52.09 -14.61 5.71
C ALA A 167 -52.66 -14.63 4.27
N LEU A 168 -51.84 -14.98 3.27
CA LEU A 168 -52.24 -15.09 1.87
C LEU A 168 -53.27 -16.20 1.64
N ALA A 169 -53.11 -17.35 2.31
CA ALA A 169 -54.07 -18.45 2.25
C ALA A 169 -55.43 -18.02 2.80
N TRP A 170 -55.46 -17.33 3.95
CA TRP A 170 -56.70 -16.83 4.53
C TRP A 170 -57.36 -15.72 3.69
N GLN A 171 -56.56 -14.84 3.09
CA GLN A 171 -57.08 -13.80 2.18
C GLN A 171 -57.80 -14.41 0.96
N THR A 172 -57.33 -15.57 0.49
CA THR A 172 -57.94 -16.31 -0.63
C THR A 172 -59.15 -17.14 -0.18
N ASP A 173 -59.03 -17.80 0.98
CA ASP A 173 -60.05 -18.66 1.58
C ASP A 173 -60.13 -18.42 3.08
N HIS A 174 -61.20 -17.79 3.55
CA HIS A 174 -61.36 -17.42 4.97
C HIS A 174 -61.55 -18.64 5.90
N SER A 175 -61.67 -19.85 5.34
CA SER A 175 -61.67 -21.11 6.08
C SER A 175 -60.28 -21.75 6.21
N ALA A 176 -59.25 -21.21 5.55
CA ALA A 176 -57.89 -21.73 5.58
C ALA A 176 -57.33 -21.82 7.00
N ASP A 177 -56.56 -22.88 7.24
CA ASP A 177 -55.90 -23.08 8.54
C ASP A 177 -54.74 -22.10 8.72
N THR A 178 -54.73 -21.44 9.87
CA THR A 178 -53.84 -20.32 10.22
C THR A 178 -53.41 -20.37 11.70
N PRO A 179 -52.85 -21.51 12.14
CA PRO A 179 -52.62 -21.76 13.57
C PRO A 179 -51.61 -20.79 14.20
N MET A 180 -50.59 -20.35 13.46
CA MET A 180 -49.60 -19.41 13.97
C MET A 180 -50.22 -18.02 14.14
N LEU A 181 -50.87 -17.50 13.10
CA LEU A 181 -51.50 -16.18 13.15
C LEU A 181 -52.64 -16.11 14.18
N LYS A 182 -53.46 -17.16 14.27
CA LYS A 182 -54.52 -17.25 15.30
C LYS A 182 -53.94 -17.21 16.71
N GLN A 183 -52.84 -17.92 16.95
CA GLN A 183 -52.19 -17.92 18.27
C GLN A 183 -51.55 -16.56 18.58
N ILE A 184 -50.88 -15.93 17.61
CA ILE A 184 -50.31 -14.58 17.77
C ILE A 184 -51.41 -13.57 18.08
N ALA A 185 -52.51 -13.58 17.31
CA ALA A 185 -53.65 -12.69 17.52
C ALA A 185 -54.25 -12.86 18.92
N LYS A 186 -54.49 -14.11 19.32
CA LYS A 186 -55.05 -14.46 20.64
C LYS A 186 -54.16 -13.98 21.80
N VAL A 187 -52.85 -14.24 21.74
CA VAL A 187 -51.91 -13.85 22.81
C VAL A 187 -51.74 -12.34 22.90
N ARG A 188 -51.73 -11.66 21.75
CA ARG A 188 -51.60 -10.19 21.70
C ARG A 188 -52.90 -9.45 21.97
N GLY A 189 -54.05 -10.14 21.94
CA GLY A 189 -55.36 -9.51 22.05
C GLY A 189 -55.70 -8.58 20.88
N VAL A 190 -55.16 -8.86 19.68
CA VAL A 190 -55.43 -8.05 18.47
C VAL A 190 -56.45 -8.76 17.57
N PRO A 191 -57.27 -8.01 16.80
CA PRO A 191 -58.15 -8.60 15.80
C PRO A 191 -57.35 -9.44 14.79
N PHE A 192 -57.84 -10.64 14.48
CA PHE A 192 -57.15 -11.58 13.62
C PHE A 192 -57.02 -11.05 12.19
N GLU A 193 -58.09 -10.45 11.67
CA GLU A 193 -58.16 -9.87 10.33
C GLU A 193 -57.17 -8.70 10.17
N LEU A 194 -57.06 -7.86 11.20
CA LEU A 194 -56.08 -6.76 11.23
C LEU A 194 -54.64 -7.30 11.25
N LEU A 195 -54.39 -8.40 11.97
CA LEU A 195 -53.08 -9.05 11.95
C LEU A 195 -52.74 -9.58 10.55
N VAL A 196 -53.69 -10.25 9.89
CA VAL A 196 -53.53 -10.76 8.51
C VAL A 196 -53.18 -9.62 7.54
N GLU A 197 -53.94 -8.52 7.57
CA GLU A 197 -53.68 -7.35 6.74
C GLU A 197 -52.27 -6.79 6.97
N LYS A 198 -51.86 -6.63 8.24
CA LYS A 198 -50.54 -6.13 8.58
C LYS A 198 -49.40 -7.06 8.20
N VAL A 199 -49.60 -8.37 8.23
CA VAL A 199 -48.60 -9.34 7.77
C VAL A 199 -48.38 -9.19 6.26
N ILE A 200 -49.45 -9.11 5.47
CA ILE A 200 -49.38 -8.92 4.01
C ILE A 200 -48.74 -7.58 3.65
N GLU A 201 -49.15 -6.50 4.31
CA GLU A 201 -48.60 -5.16 4.07
C GLU A 201 -47.08 -5.14 4.32
N LYS A 202 -46.65 -5.67 5.47
CA LYS A 202 -45.23 -5.71 5.83
C LYS A 202 -44.42 -6.65 4.94
N SER A 203 -44.96 -7.82 4.59
CA SER A 203 -44.26 -8.77 3.72
C SER A 203 -44.06 -8.19 2.32
N ALA A 204 -45.06 -7.49 1.78
CA ALA A 204 -44.97 -6.80 0.50
C ALA A 204 -43.90 -5.69 0.51
N GLN A 205 -43.89 -4.83 1.53
CA GLN A 205 -42.87 -3.78 1.69
C GLN A 205 -41.45 -4.36 1.81
N PHE A 206 -41.31 -5.43 2.60
CA PHE A 206 -40.03 -6.12 2.77
C PHE A 206 -39.57 -6.76 1.45
N ALA A 207 -40.46 -7.44 0.72
CA ALA A 207 -40.16 -8.06 -0.56
C ALA A 207 -39.69 -7.04 -1.61
N ILE A 208 -40.35 -5.87 -1.70
CA ILE A 208 -39.92 -4.78 -2.60
C ILE A 208 -38.50 -4.33 -2.25
N THR A 209 -38.24 -4.06 -0.96
CA THR A 209 -36.94 -3.55 -0.52
C THR A 209 -35.81 -4.57 -0.73
N ILE A 210 -36.05 -5.84 -0.42
CA ILE A 210 -35.10 -6.93 -0.70
C ILE A 210 -34.87 -7.08 -2.20
N GLY A 211 -35.92 -6.93 -3.02
CA GLY A 211 -35.82 -6.92 -4.48
C GLY A 211 -34.87 -5.84 -4.99
N VAL A 212 -34.94 -4.62 -4.43
CA VAL A 212 -33.99 -3.54 -4.75
C VAL A 212 -32.56 -3.92 -4.37
N ILE A 213 -32.34 -4.51 -3.18
CA ILE A 213 -31.01 -4.94 -2.75
C ILE A 213 -30.41 -5.97 -3.71
N ILE A 214 -31.18 -7.01 -4.00
CA ILE A 214 -30.75 -8.11 -4.87
C ILE A 214 -30.47 -7.59 -6.29
N GLY A 215 -31.37 -6.78 -6.82
CA GLY A 215 -31.24 -6.21 -8.17
C GLY A 215 -30.02 -5.29 -8.30
N GLN A 216 -29.81 -4.39 -7.33
CA GLN A 216 -28.64 -3.51 -7.34
C GLN A 216 -27.34 -4.30 -7.19
N ARG A 217 -27.31 -5.32 -6.32
CA ARG A 217 -26.16 -6.23 -6.18
C ARG A 217 -25.84 -6.92 -7.50
N GLN A 218 -26.84 -7.46 -8.19
CA GLN A 218 -26.68 -8.10 -9.49
C GLN A 218 -26.17 -7.11 -10.55
N ALA A 219 -26.70 -5.89 -10.59
CA ALA A 219 -26.23 -4.86 -11.51
C ALA A 219 -24.74 -4.50 -11.29
N PHE A 220 -24.29 -4.42 -10.04
CA PHE A 220 -22.86 -4.25 -9.72
C PHE A 220 -22.03 -5.47 -10.13
N GLU A 221 -22.53 -6.68 -9.88
CA GLU A 221 -21.87 -7.94 -10.27
C GLU A 221 -21.69 -8.03 -11.79
N ASP A 222 -22.73 -7.73 -12.57
CA ASP A 222 -22.68 -7.70 -14.03
C ASP A 222 -21.64 -6.69 -14.52
N ARG A 223 -21.64 -5.47 -13.96
CA ARG A 223 -20.65 -4.44 -14.29
C ARG A 223 -19.23 -4.92 -13.99
N LEU A 224 -18.98 -5.43 -12.79
CA LEU A 224 -17.68 -5.98 -12.40
C LEU A 224 -17.22 -7.08 -13.37
N LEU A 225 -18.12 -7.99 -13.76
CA LEU A 225 -17.81 -9.08 -14.69
C LEU A 225 -17.40 -8.58 -16.08
N THR A 226 -17.98 -7.48 -16.56
CA THR A 226 -17.64 -6.90 -17.88
C THR A 226 -16.33 -6.11 -17.93
N LEU A 227 -15.82 -5.64 -16.78
CA LEU A 227 -14.57 -4.86 -16.74
C LEU A 227 -13.36 -5.67 -17.21
N LYS A 228 -12.51 -5.01 -18.00
CA LYS A 228 -11.26 -5.56 -18.55
C LYS A 228 -10.01 -4.81 -18.06
N THR A 229 -10.17 -3.64 -17.48
CA THR A 229 -9.08 -2.71 -17.12
C THR A 229 -9.16 -2.30 -15.64
N PRO A 230 -8.02 -2.09 -14.96
CA PRO A 230 -8.00 -1.75 -13.54
C PRO A 230 -8.60 -0.38 -13.19
N ASP A 231 -8.53 0.59 -14.10
CA ASP A 231 -8.90 1.99 -13.84
C ASP A 231 -10.36 2.15 -13.39
N ASP A 232 -11.25 1.29 -13.89
CA ASP A 232 -12.68 1.33 -13.56
C ASP A 232 -13.02 0.66 -12.23
N LEU A 233 -12.11 -0.14 -11.65
CA LEU A 233 -12.37 -0.86 -10.39
C LEU A 233 -12.51 0.12 -9.21
N THR A 234 -11.72 1.20 -9.19
CA THR A 234 -11.78 2.19 -8.11
C THR A 234 -13.10 2.97 -8.13
N ALA A 235 -13.65 3.27 -9.31
CA ALA A 235 -14.95 3.91 -9.41
C ALA A 235 -16.06 3.00 -8.87
N ILE A 236 -16.08 1.72 -9.26
CA ILE A 236 -17.06 0.76 -8.77
C ILE A 236 -16.93 0.55 -7.26
N GLU A 237 -15.71 0.47 -6.72
CA GLU A 237 -15.46 0.38 -5.27
C GLU A 237 -16.14 1.53 -4.52
N GLN A 238 -15.93 2.78 -4.97
CA GLN A 238 -16.55 3.96 -4.37
C GLN A 238 -18.08 3.94 -4.46
N GLU A 239 -18.64 3.46 -5.57
CA GLU A 239 -20.08 3.32 -5.72
C GLU A 239 -20.66 2.25 -4.78
N ILE A 240 -19.98 1.12 -4.59
CA ILE A 240 -20.37 0.07 -3.63
C ILE A 240 -20.32 0.62 -2.20
N ASP A 241 -19.27 1.36 -1.85
CA ASP A 241 -19.13 1.98 -0.53
C ASP A 241 -20.22 3.01 -0.26
N ALA A 242 -20.54 3.83 -1.25
CA ALA A 242 -21.60 4.84 -1.18
C ALA A 242 -23.01 4.25 -1.29
N TRP A 243 -23.15 2.97 -1.66
CA TRP A 243 -24.45 2.35 -1.83
C TRP A 243 -25.24 2.35 -0.52
N THR A 244 -26.37 3.05 -0.54
CA THR A 244 -27.35 3.13 0.55
C THR A 244 -28.75 2.85 -0.01
N LEU A 245 -29.67 2.48 0.88
CA LEU A 245 -31.07 2.26 0.50
C LEU A 245 -31.79 3.59 0.41
N ASN A 246 -32.05 4.03 -0.82
CA ASN A 246 -32.99 5.11 -1.08
C ASN A 246 -34.39 4.53 -1.19
N LEU A 247 -35.11 4.50 -0.06
CA LEU A 247 -36.53 4.21 -0.03
C LEU A 247 -37.26 5.51 -0.40
N ASN A 248 -37.64 5.65 -1.67
CA ASN A 248 -38.56 6.71 -2.12
C ASN A 248 -40.00 6.35 -1.78
#